data_AF-A0A1M6IWV9-F1
#
_entry.id   AF-A0A1M6IWV9-F1
#
_cell.length_a   1.000
_cell.length_b   1.000
_cell.length_c   1.000
_cell.angle_alpha   90.00
_cell.angle_beta   90.00
_cell.angle_gamma   90.00
#
_symmetry.space_group_name_H-M   'P 1'
#
loop_
_entity.id
_entity.type
_entity.pdbx_description
1 polymer ?
#
loop_
_entity_poly.entity_id
_entity_poly.type
_entity_poly.pdbx_seq_one_letter_code
_entity_poly.pdbx_strand_id
1 'polypeptide(L)'
;MFKNPLFWYASMAVTALGWFIFILGLLLGAGGAFKSLWILLALIFLVIHPLEIPIGMKVGERAGLEKGISALKTLAFGLTWWIPVKMGVIHD
;
A
#
# COMPACT_ATOMS: atom_id res chain seq x y z
N MET A 1 -8.91 11.92 -13.39
CA MET A 1 -8.06 10.77 -13.04
C MET A 1 -8.38 10.22 -11.64
N PHE A 2 -8.18 10.98 -10.55
CA PHE A 2 -8.39 10.50 -9.17
C PHE A 2 -9.85 10.17 -8.77
N LYS A 3 -10.85 10.52 -9.59
CA LYS A 3 -12.24 10.08 -9.42
C LYS A 3 -12.56 8.76 -10.16
N ASN A 4 -11.60 8.20 -10.90
CA ASN A 4 -11.78 6.96 -11.62
C ASN A 4 -11.32 5.78 -10.74
N PRO A 5 -12.19 4.81 -10.40
CA PRO A 5 -11.80 3.65 -9.58
C PRO A 5 -10.71 2.80 -10.22
N LEU A 6 -10.67 2.70 -11.56
CA LEU A 6 -9.65 1.91 -12.27
C LEU A 6 -8.24 2.44 -12.02
N PHE A 7 -8.07 3.77 -11.90
CA PHE A 7 -6.78 4.36 -11.58
C PHE A 7 -6.26 3.87 -10.21
N TRP A 8 -7.14 3.78 -9.22
CA TRP A 8 -6.79 3.33 -7.88
C TRP A 8 -6.51 1.83 -7.83
N TYR A 9 -7.33 1.01 -8.48
CA TYR A 9 -7.05 -0.42 -8.59
C TYR A 9 -5.74 -0.70 -9.34
N ALA A 10 -5.43 0.04 -10.40
CA ALA A 10 -4.14 -0.05 -11.09
C ALA A 10 -2.97 0.36 -10.17
N SER A 11 -3.16 1.42 -9.36
CA SER A 11 -2.17 1.84 -8.36
C SER A 11 -1.94 0.76 -7.29
N MET A 12 -3.01 0.14 -6.78
CA MET A 12 -2.91 -0.98 -5.84
C MET A 12 -2.19 -2.19 -6.47
N ALA A 13 -2.45 -2.49 -7.74
CA ALA A 13 -1.76 -3.56 -8.46
C ALA A 13 -0.26 -3.29 -8.61
N VAL A 14 0.14 -2.04 -8.86
CA VAL A 14 1.55 -1.63 -8.87
C VAL A 14 2.17 -1.76 -7.47
N THR A 15 1.45 -1.39 -6.42
CA THR A 15 1.92 -1.58 -5.03
C THR A 15 2.11 -3.06 -4.70
N ALA A 16 1.17 -3.92 -5.11
CA ALA A 16 1.29 -5.37 -4.94
C ALA A 16 2.48 -5.96 -5.71
N LEU A 17 2.74 -5.48 -6.92
CA LEU A 17 3.94 -5.83 -7.68
C LEU A 17 5.21 -5.37 -6.96
N GLY A 18 5.19 -4.19 -6.34
CA GLY A 18 6.27 -3.72 -5.49
C GLY A 18 6.56 -4.68 -4.35
N TRP A 19 5.54 -5.17 -3.63
CA TRP A 19 5.71 -6.18 -2.58
C TRP A 19 6.36 -7.46 -3.11
N PHE A 20 5.92 -7.94 -4.28
CA PHE A 20 6.53 -9.09 -4.94
C PHE A 20 8.02 -8.87 -5.22
N ILE A 21 8.39 -7.73 -5.79
CA ILE A 21 9.78 -7.35 -6.07
C ILE A 21 10.61 -7.25 -4.78
N PHE A 22 10.04 -6.66 -3.73
CA PHE A 22 10.69 -6.55 -2.42
C PHE A 22 10.97 -7.93 -1.81
N ILE A 23 9.98 -8.83 -1.82
CA ILE A 23 10.13 -10.21 -1.32
C ILE A 23 11.16 -10.98 -2.15
N LEU A 24 11.17 -10.85 -3.48
CA LEU A 24 12.20 -11.46 -4.33
C LEU A 24 13.61 -10.98 -3.96
N GLY A 25 13.79 -9.67 -3.72
CA GLY A 25 15.09 -9.16 -3.29
C GLY A 25 15.50 -9.63 -1.88
N LEU A 26 14.55 -9.91 -1.00
CA LEU A 26 14.81 -10.52 0.30
C LEU A 26 15.28 -11.98 0.16
N LEU A 27 14.66 -12.75 -0.75
CA LEU A 27 14.94 -14.17 -0.94
C LEU A 27 16.20 -14.43 -1.78
N LEU A 28 16.43 -13.65 -2.83
CA LEU A 28 17.48 -13.88 -3.83
C LEU A 28 18.70 -12.95 -3.62
N GLY A 29 18.59 -11.97 -2.72
CA GLY A 29 19.59 -10.95 -2.47
C GLY A 29 19.47 -9.76 -3.42
N ALA A 30 19.35 -8.56 -2.86
CA ALA A 30 19.31 -7.32 -3.62
C ALA A 30 20.70 -6.67 -3.74
N GLY A 31 21.40 -6.94 -4.85
CA GLY A 31 22.73 -6.42 -5.15
C GLY A 31 22.79 -5.53 -6.41
N GLY A 32 23.94 -4.88 -6.63
CA GLY A 32 24.22 -4.11 -7.85
C GLY A 32 23.17 -3.05 -8.17
N ALA A 33 22.78 -2.96 -9.45
CA ALA A 33 21.81 -1.97 -9.95
C ALA A 33 20.42 -2.08 -9.30
N PHE A 34 20.07 -3.23 -8.70
CA PHE A 34 18.78 -3.47 -8.06
C PHE A 34 18.73 -3.04 -6.59
N LYS A 35 19.89 -2.82 -5.95
CA LYS A 35 19.99 -2.49 -4.51
C LYS A 35 19.22 -1.22 -4.15
N SER A 36 19.35 -0.16 -4.96
CA SER A 36 18.69 1.12 -4.68
C SER A 36 17.16 1.03 -4.76
N LEU A 37 16.63 0.31 -5.75
CA LEU A 37 15.20 0.06 -5.87
C LEU A 37 14.69 -0.76 -4.68
N TRP A 38 15.41 -1.80 -4.29
CA TRP A 38 15.02 -2.62 -3.16
C TRP A 38 15.02 -1.84 -1.83
N ILE A 39 16.02 -0.98 -1.60
CA ILE A 39 16.05 -0.08 -0.43
C ILE A 39 14.85 0.88 -0.44
N LEU A 40 14.51 1.45 -1.59
CA LEU A 40 13.32 2.30 -1.73
C LEU A 40 12.05 1.54 -1.36
N LEU A 41 11.87 0.33 -1.88
CA LEU A 41 10.72 -0.51 -1.56
C LEU A 41 10.70 -0.88 -0.06
N ALA A 42 11.86 -1.17 0.54
CA ALA A 42 11.97 -1.42 1.97
C ALA A 42 11.52 -0.21 2.81
N LEU A 43 11.91 1.00 2.41
CA LEU A 43 11.47 2.23 3.08
C LEU A 43 9.96 2.43 2.94
N ILE A 44 9.40 2.24 1.75
CA ILE A 44 7.96 2.37 1.52
C ILE A 44 7.19 1.35 2.37
N PHE A 45 7.56 0.08 2.32
CA PHE A 45 6.79 -1.01 2.91
C PHE A 45 7.01 -1.20 4.40
N LEU A 46 8.23 -0.99 4.90
CA LEU A 46 8.57 -1.23 6.31
C LEU A 46 8.56 0.04 7.15
N VAL A 47 8.50 1.23 6.53
CA VAL A 47 8.45 2.51 7.25
C VAL A 47 7.18 3.28 6.90
N ILE A 48 7.00 3.64 5.62
CA ILE A 48 5.87 4.52 5.23
C ILE A 48 4.52 3.84 5.47
N HIS A 49 4.32 2.61 4.98
CA HIS A 49 3.06 1.89 5.16
C HIS A 49 2.69 1.71 6.66
N PRO A 50 3.61 1.27 7.55
CA PRO A 50 3.34 1.25 8.99
C PRO A 50 2.97 2.60 9.59
N LEU A 51 3.64 3.69 9.19
CA LEU A 51 3.31 5.04 9.66
C LEU A 51 1.92 5.51 9.21
N GLU A 52 1.41 4.97 8.10
CA GLU A 52 0.07 5.27 7.60
C GLU A 52 -1.04 4.49 8.31
N ILE A 53 -0.74 3.39 9.01
CA ILE A 53 -1.74 2.52 9.66
C ILE A 53 -2.75 3.29 10.52
N PRO A 54 -2.35 4.23 11.41
CA PRO A 54 -3.31 4.97 12.23
C PRO A 54 -4.30 5.79 11.39
N ILE A 55 -3.88 6.29 10.22
CA ILE A 55 -4.73 7.05 9.31
C ILE A 55 -5.69 6.10 8.59
N GLY A 56 -5.15 5.01 8.02
CA GLY A 56 -5.94 4.02 7.31
C GLY A 56 -6.98 3.34 8.20
N MET A 57 -6.66 3.05 9.46
CA MET A 57 -7.63 2.54 10.45
C MET A 57 -8.78 3.53 10.69
N LYS A 58 -8.49 4.83 10.85
CA LYS A 58 -9.53 5.86 11.03
C LYS A 58 -10.40 6.01 9.79
N VAL A 59 -9.82 5.90 8.59
CA VAL A 59 -10.57 5.95 7.33
C VAL A 59 -11.47 4.72 7.18
N GLY A 60 -10.91 3.52 7.40
CA GLY A 60 -11.66 2.27 7.29
C GLY A 60 -12.78 2.15 8.31
N GLU A 61 -12.56 2.56 9.57
CA GLU A 61 -13.59 2.60 10.61
C GLU A 61 -14.78 3.48 10.18
N ARG A 62 -14.52 4.65 9.57
CA ARG A 62 -15.58 5.52 9.03
C ARG A 62 -16.29 4.93 7.81
N ALA A 63 -15.64 4.02 7.10
CA ALA A 63 -16.21 3.26 6.00
C ALA A 63 -16.92 1.97 6.46
N GLY A 64 -16.94 1.67 7.77
CA GLY A 64 -17.58 0.47 8.32
C GLY A 64 -16.68 -0.77 8.39
N LEU A 65 -15.39 -0.64 8.12
CA LEU A 65 -14.43 -1.72 8.19
C LEU A 65 -13.87 -1.91 9.61
N GLU A 66 -13.57 -3.17 9.94
CA GLU A 66 -12.85 -3.48 11.17
C GLU A 66 -11.43 -2.90 11.16
N LYS A 67 -10.95 -2.54 12.35
CA LYS A 67 -9.61 -1.96 12.56
C LYS A 67 -8.49 -2.86 12.07
N GLY A 68 -8.60 -4.18 12.30
CA GLY A 68 -7.62 -5.16 11.85
C GLY A 68 -7.53 -5.24 10.32
N ILE A 69 -8.69 -5.31 9.65
CA ILE A 69 -8.78 -5.32 8.18
C ILE A 69 -8.19 -4.02 7.61
N SER A 70 -8.53 -2.88 8.21
CA SER A 70 -8.03 -1.57 7.79
C SER A 70 -6.51 -1.45 7.94
N ALA A 71 -5.96 -1.96 9.04
CA ALA A 71 -4.52 -2.00 9.26
C ALA A 71 -3.81 -2.88 8.22
N LEU A 72 -4.35 -4.07 7.92
CA LEU A 72 -3.82 -4.98 6.91
C LEU A 72 -3.88 -4.38 5.49
N LYS A 73 -5.01 -3.77 5.12
CA LYS A 73 -5.14 -3.08 3.82
C LYS A 73 -4.20 -1.89 3.70
N THR A 74 -3.99 -1.14 4.78
CA THR A 74 -3.00 -0.05 4.82
C THR A 74 -1.58 -0.57 4.69
N LEU A 75 -1.24 -1.67 5.36
CA LEU A 75 0.08 -2.28 5.21
C LEU A 75 0.28 -2.84 3.79
N ALA A 76 -0.74 -3.40 3.18
CA ALA A 76 -0.65 -3.96 1.82
C ALA A 76 -0.54 -2.86 0.75
N PHE A 77 -1.32 -1.79 0.86
CA PHE A 77 -1.52 -0.84 -0.25
C PHE A 77 -1.20 0.62 0.10
N GLY A 78 -1.00 0.95 1.37
CA GLY A 78 -0.74 2.30 1.84
C GLY A 78 -1.80 3.30 1.36
N LEU A 79 -1.32 4.47 0.94
CA LEU A 79 -2.12 5.56 0.40
C LEU A 79 -2.94 5.20 -0.82
N THR A 80 -2.53 4.18 -1.59
CA THR A 80 -3.29 3.74 -2.77
C THR A 80 -4.62 3.10 -2.40
N TRP A 81 -4.82 2.76 -1.12
CA TRP A 81 -6.07 2.26 -0.57
C TRP A 81 -6.85 3.30 0.24
N TRP A 82 -6.26 3.86 1.30
CA TRP A 82 -7.07 4.68 2.21
C TRP A 82 -7.46 6.03 1.59
N ILE A 83 -6.72 6.57 0.61
CA ILE A 83 -7.13 7.81 -0.09
C ILE A 83 -8.44 7.62 -0.87
N PRO A 84 -8.56 6.66 -1.80
CA PRO A 84 -9.79 6.50 -2.57
C PRO A 84 -10.99 6.07 -1.73
N VAL A 85 -10.78 5.31 -0.65
CA VAL A 85 -11.84 5.01 0.33
C VAL A 85 -12.30 6.30 1.01
N LYS A 86 -11.37 7.14 1.50
CA LYS A 86 -11.69 8.45 2.09
C LYS A 86 -12.43 9.37 1.11
N MET A 87 -12.13 9.28 -0.18
CA MET A 87 -12.77 10.06 -1.24
C MET A 87 -14.12 9.49 -1.70
N GLY A 88 -14.50 8.29 -1.26
CA GLY A 88 -15.70 7.59 -1.76
C GLY A 88 -15.61 7.19 -3.23
N VAL A 89 -14.41 7.00 -3.76
CA VAL A 89 -14.18 6.57 -5.16
C VAL A 89 -14.22 5.04 -5.28
N ILE A 90 -13.74 4.35 -4.23
CA ILE A 90 -13.88 2.90 -4.08
C ILE A 90 -14.56 2.63 -2.74
N HIS A 91 -15.34 1.56 -2.69
CA HIS A 91 -16.03 1.09 -1.51
C HIS A 91 -15.52 -0.31 -1.18
N ASP A 92 -15.37 -0.59 0.11
CA ASP A 92 -14.85 -1.82 0.67
C ASP A 92 -15.72 -2.28 1.83
#